data_AF-D9YZC0-F1
#
_entry.id   AF-D9YZC0-F1
#
_cell.length_a   1.000
_cell.length_b   1.000
_cell.length_c   1.000
_cell.angle_alpha   90.00
_cell.angle_beta   90.00
_cell.angle_gamma   90.00
#
_symmetry.space_group_name_H-M   'P 1'
#
loop_
_entity.id
_entity.type
_entity.pdbx_description
1 polymer ?
#
loop_
_entity_poly.entity_id
_entity_poly.type
_entity_poly.pdbx_seq_one_letter_code
_entity_poly.pdbx_strand_id
1 'polypeptide(L)'
;MFECKLEQAVLFKKVVAAVLDIVKEGNFDLSDEGIRVQTMDTTHVALVQMELKESAFDEFRCDRESCVGINFEALTKLLKLCRDDDSLSLKKEEDCDTVTITSAG
;
A
#
# COMPACT_ATOMS: atom_id res chain seq x y z
N MET A 1 5.19 -12.82 -8.25
CA MET A 1 5.74 -11.44 -8.29
C MET A 1 4.58 -10.45 -8.17
N PHE A 2 4.78 -9.29 -7.55
CA PHE A 2 3.80 -8.19 -7.49
C PHE A 2 4.45 -6.87 -7.94
N GLU A 3 3.76 -6.12 -8.79
CA GLU A 3 4.16 -4.79 -9.25
C GLU A 3 2.93 -3.93 -9.56
N CYS A 4 2.91 -2.71 -9.05
CA CYS A 4 1.89 -1.74 -9.42
C CYS A 4 2.46 -0.32 -9.55
N LYS A 5 1.74 0.52 -10.28
CA LYS A 5 2.09 1.93 -10.53
C LYS A 5 0.88 2.84 -10.44
N LEU A 6 1.05 3.94 -9.74
CA LEU A 6 0.09 5.02 -9.59
C LEU A 6 0.60 6.25 -10.31
N GLU A 7 -0.27 6.93 -11.05
CA GLU A 7 0.04 8.19 -11.73
C GLU A 7 0.48 9.26 -10.73
N GLN A 8 -0.20 9.34 -9.58
CA GLN A 8 0.03 10.37 -8.56
C GLN A 8 0.18 9.76 -7.16
N ALA A 9 1.35 9.96 -6.57
CA ALA A 9 1.68 9.48 -5.23
C ALA A 9 0.74 10.04 -4.14
N VAL A 10 0.13 11.21 -4.37
CA VAL A 10 -0.81 11.83 -3.42
C VAL A 10 -1.98 10.92 -3.03
N LEU A 11 -2.46 10.08 -3.96
CA LEU A 11 -3.56 9.16 -3.69
C LEU A 11 -3.16 8.16 -2.61
N PHE A 12 -2.01 7.50 -2.80
CA PHE A 12 -1.50 6.51 -1.85
C PHE A 12 -1.13 7.14 -0.52
N LYS A 13 -0.53 8.34 -0.52
CA LYS A 13 -0.23 9.09 0.72
C LYS A 13 -1.47 9.34 1.56
N LYS A 14 -2.56 9.82 0.93
CA LYS A 14 -3.82 10.11 1.63
C LYS A 14 -4.45 8.84 2.20
N VAL A 15 -4.43 7.75 1.44
CA VAL A 15 -4.96 6.45 1.88
C VAL A 15 -4.16 5.92 3.07
N VAL A 16 -2.83 5.91 2.99
CA VAL A 16 -1.96 5.44 4.08
C VAL A 16 -2.12 6.31 5.33
N ALA A 17 -2.22 7.63 5.17
CA ALA A 17 -2.46 8.54 6.30
C ALA A 17 -3.81 8.28 6.98
N ALA A 18 -4.88 8.03 6.20
CA ALA A 18 -6.20 7.73 6.76
C ALA A 18 -6.22 6.40 7.53
N VAL A 19 -5.48 5.39 7.08
CA VAL A 19 -5.34 4.11 7.80
C VAL A 19 -4.52 4.29 9.09
N LEU A 20 -3.44 5.08 9.03
CA LEU A 20 -2.55 5.34 10.16
C LEU A 20 -3.26 5.98 11.36
N ASP A 21 -4.27 6.83 11.11
CA ASP A 21 -5.04 7.49 12.17
C ASP A 21 -5.82 6.48 13.06
N ILE A 22 -6.00 5.24 12.59
CA ILE A 22 -6.77 4.20 13.28
C ILE A 22 -5.86 3.05 13.77
N VAL A 23 -4.88 2.66 12.95
CA VAL A 23 -4.00 1.50 13.21
C VAL A 23 -2.54 1.79 12.84
N LYS A 24 -1.62 1.30 13.68
CA LYS A 24 -0.17 1.51 13.46
C LYS A 24 0.45 0.48 12.52
N GLU A 25 -0.09 -0.73 12.52
CA GLU A 25 0.45 -1.87 11.80
C GLU A 25 -0.69 -2.67 11.19
N GLY A 26 -0.43 -3.29 10.05
CA GLY A 26 -1.41 -4.11 9.33
C GLY A 26 -0.77 -4.84 8.16
N ASN A 27 -1.54 -5.72 7.53
CA ASN A 27 -1.10 -6.45 6.36
C ASN A 27 -1.71 -5.82 5.10
N PHE A 28 -0.87 -5.65 4.08
CA PHE A 28 -1.31 -5.45 2.72
C PHE A 28 -1.50 -6.81 2.10
N ASP A 29 -2.76 -7.18 1.87
CA ASP A 29 -3.13 -8.36 1.11
C ASP A 29 -3.12 -7.98 -0.38
N LEU A 30 -2.21 -8.59 -1.12
CA LEU A 30 -1.97 -8.35 -2.53
C LEU A 30 -2.61 -9.49 -3.32
N SER A 31 -3.57 -9.19 -4.18
CA SER A 31 -4.20 -10.15 -5.09
C SER A 31 -4.26 -9.58 -6.51
N ASP A 32 -4.78 -10.37 -7.45
CA ASP A 32 -5.11 -9.90 -8.80
C ASP A 32 -6.22 -8.83 -8.80
N GLU A 33 -7.10 -8.83 -7.81
CA GLU A 33 -8.15 -7.80 -7.66
C GLU A 33 -7.62 -6.43 -7.17
N GLY A 34 -6.45 -6.38 -6.53
CA GLY A 34 -5.90 -5.14 -5.97
C GLY A 34 -5.10 -5.31 -4.68
N ILE A 35 -5.00 -4.21 -3.93
CA ILE A 35 -4.41 -4.14 -2.59
C ILE A 35 -5.52 -3.96 -1.56
N ARG A 36 -5.55 -4.81 -0.54
CA ARG A 36 -6.51 -4.73 0.57
C ARG A 36 -5.80 -4.62 1.92
N VAL A 37 -6.47 -3.96 2.85
CA VAL A 37 -6.09 -3.91 4.26
C VAL A 37 -7.33 -4.14 5.08
N GLN A 38 -7.28 -5.14 5.93
CA GLN A 38 -8.33 -5.40 6.90
C GLN A 38 -7.70 -5.61 8.28
N THR A 39 -8.01 -4.70 9.21
CA THR A 39 -7.49 -4.80 10.57
C THR A 39 -8.42 -4.12 11.57
N MET A 40 -8.34 -4.55 12.83
CA MET A 40 -9.08 -3.95 13.92
C MET A 40 -8.26 -2.84 14.56
N ASP A 41 -8.95 -1.83 15.09
CA ASP A 41 -8.33 -0.83 15.94
C ASP A 41 -7.75 -1.46 17.23
N THR A 42 -6.91 -0.71 17.94
CA THR A 42 -6.24 -1.20 19.16
C THR A 42 -7.19 -1.64 20.28
N THR A 43 -8.45 -1.16 20.29
CA THR A 43 -9.46 -1.56 21.26
C THR A 43 -10.34 -2.72 20.79
N HIS A 44 -10.15 -3.20 19.56
CA HIS A 44 -10.96 -4.25 18.91
C HIS A 44 -12.46 -3.93 18.85
N VAL A 45 -12.82 -2.65 18.69
CA VAL A 45 -14.21 -2.16 18.58
C VAL A 45 -14.57 -1.77 17.15
N ALA A 46 -13.61 -1.27 16.38
CA ALA A 46 -13.78 -0.79 15.01
C ALA A 46 -12.93 -1.61 14.03
N LEU A 47 -13.55 -2.01 12.93
CA LEU A 47 -12.86 -2.63 11.79
C LEU A 47 -12.53 -1.55 10.76
N VAL A 48 -11.26 -1.50 10.34
CA VAL A 48 -10.83 -0.74 9.16
C VAL A 48 -10.74 -1.70 7.99
N GLN A 49 -11.41 -1.34 6.90
CA GLN A 49 -11.27 -2.00 5.61
C GLN A 49 -10.94 -0.95 4.55
N MET A 50 -9.79 -1.11 3.91
CA MET A 50 -9.33 -0.30 2.80
C MET A 50 -9.07 -1.20 1.60
N GLU A 51 -9.49 -0.76 0.41
CA GLU A 51 -9.31 -1.50 -0.83
C GLU A 51 -8.95 -0.54 -1.96
N LEU A 52 -7.84 -0.81 -2.63
CA LEU A 52 -7.44 -0.21 -3.90
C LEU A 52 -7.53 -1.29 -4.97
N LYS A 53 -8.54 -1.21 -5.82
CA LYS A 53 -8.76 -2.17 -6.91
C LYS A 53 -7.69 -1.99 -7.99
N GLU A 54 -7.44 -3.04 -8.79
CA GLU A 54 -6.51 -2.98 -9.93
C GLU A 54 -6.77 -1.77 -10.86
N SER A 55 -8.03 -1.37 -11.02
CA SER A 55 -8.44 -0.23 -11.85
C SER A 55 -8.01 1.14 -11.33
N ALA A 56 -7.48 1.21 -10.10
CA ALA A 56 -6.94 2.44 -9.51
C ALA A 56 -5.48 2.67 -9.91
N PHE A 57 -4.85 1.73 -10.61
CA PHE A 57 -3.44 1.75 -10.99
C PHE A 57 -3.31 1.86 -12.53
N ASP A 58 -2.26 2.53 -13.00
CA ASP A 58 -1.94 2.61 -14.44
C ASP A 58 -1.37 1.28 -14.95
N GLU A 59 -0.56 0.66 -14.11
CA GLU A 59 0.05 -0.64 -14.33
C GLU A 59 -0.19 -1.47 -13.07
N PHE A 60 -0.72 -2.69 -13.22
CA PHE A 60 -0.95 -3.60 -12.11
C PHE A 60 -0.67 -5.03 -12.55
N ARG A 61 0.11 -5.75 -11.75
CA ARG A 61 0.42 -7.16 -11.95
C ARG A 61 0.59 -7.84 -10.60
N CYS A 62 -0.17 -8.90 -10.38
CA CYS A 62 -0.02 -9.77 -9.22
C CYS A 62 -0.10 -11.22 -9.68
N ASP A 63 1.04 -11.92 -9.69
CA ASP A 63 1.08 -13.30 -10.21
C ASP A 63 0.61 -14.33 -9.18
N ARG A 64 0.72 -14.00 -7.89
CA ARG A 64 0.30 -14.83 -6.76
C ARG A 64 -0.14 -13.97 -5.61
N GLU A 65 -1.19 -14.41 -4.93
CA GLU A 65 -1.61 -13.81 -3.68
C GLU A 65 -0.46 -13.83 -2.66
N SER A 66 -0.26 -12.70 -1.99
CA SER A 66 0.74 -12.58 -0.94
C SER A 66 0.35 -11.49 0.05
N CYS A 67 0.91 -11.55 1.26
CA CYS A 67 0.72 -10.50 2.25
C CYS A 67 2.05 -9.83 2.60
N VAL A 68 1.98 -8.55 2.95
CA VAL A 68 3.14 -7.79 3.44
C VAL A 68 2.75 -7.07 4.72
N GLY A 69 3.45 -7.36 5.81
CA GLY A 69 3.32 -6.61 7.06
C GLY A 69 3.92 -5.22 6.92
N ILE A 70 3.12 -4.19 7.19
CA ILE A 70 3.50 -2.80 7.06
C ILE A 70 3.35 -2.10 8.40
N ASN A 71 4.40 -1.37 8.80
CA ASN A 71 4.30 -0.34 9.81
C ASN A 71 3.92 0.98 9.13
N PHE A 72 2.70 1.45 9.37
CA PHE A 72 2.12 2.62 8.71
C PHE A 72 2.84 3.92 9.10
N GLU A 73 3.39 4.01 10.32
CA GLU A 73 4.18 5.17 10.75
C GLU A 73 5.48 5.28 9.95
N ALA A 74 6.18 4.15 9.75
CA ALA A 74 7.39 4.08 8.93
C ALA A 74 7.09 4.37 7.46
N LEU A 75 6.05 3.77 6.89
CA LEU A 75 5.63 3.99 5.52
C LEU A 75 5.28 5.47 5.27
N THR A 76 4.54 6.10 6.17
CA THR A 76 4.18 7.53 6.06
C THR A 76 5.43 8.43 6.05
N LYS A 77 6.47 8.09 6.82
CA LYS A 77 7.75 8.82 6.81
C LYS A 77 8.47 8.67 5.46
N LEU A 78 8.47 7.48 4.87
CA LEU A 78 9.06 7.24 3.55
C LEU A 78 8.31 8.01 2.45
N LEU A 79 6.98 7.96 2.46
CA LEU A 79 6.16 8.64 1.46
C LEU A 79 6.25 10.17 1.50
N LYS A 80 6.70 10.77 2.62
CA LYS A 80 6.99 12.22 2.70
C LYS A 80 8.16 12.64 1.81
N LEU A 81 9.00 11.71 1.34
CA LEU A 81 10.12 11.98 0.44
C LEU A 81 9.67 12.11 -1.02
N CYS A 82 8.52 11.53 -1.38
CA CYS A 82 7.90 11.66 -2.70
C CYS A 82 7.20 13.01 -2.82
N ARG A 83 7.15 13.61 -4.02
CA ARG A 83 6.24 14.73 -4.30
C ARG A 83 4.82 14.21 -4.54
N ASP A 84 3.84 15.09 -4.59
CA ASP A 84 2.43 14.69 -4.70
C ASP A 84 2.05 14.31 -6.14
N ASP A 85 2.74 14.94 -7.08
CA ASP A 85 2.68 14.79 -8.54
C ASP A 85 3.61 13.70 -9.08
N ASP A 86 4.50 13.13 -8.26
CA ASP A 86 5.35 12.01 -8.68
C ASP A 86 4.49 10.77 -8.95
N SER A 87 4.88 9.99 -9.97
CA SER A 87 4.42 8.62 -10.12
C SER A 87 5.05 7.72 -9.05
N LEU A 88 4.26 6.77 -8.52
CA LEU A 88 4.67 5.88 -7.45
C LEU A 88 4.54 4.42 -7.88
N SER A 89 5.62 3.66 -7.77
CA SER A 89 5.62 2.23 -8.06
C SER A 89 5.95 1.41 -6.80
N LEU A 90 5.20 0.32 -6.60
CA LEU A 90 5.46 -0.65 -5.55
C LEU A 90 5.80 -1.99 -6.20
N LYS A 91 6.88 -2.62 -5.76
CA LYS A 91 7.36 -3.90 -6.30
C LYS A 91 7.74 -4.87 -5.18
N LYS A 92 7.32 -6.13 -5.32
CA LYS A 92 7.70 -7.25 -4.45
C LYS A 92 8.08 -8.46 -5.30
N GLU A 93 9.30 -8.93 -5.12
CA GLU A 93 9.78 -10.16 -5.75
C GLU A 93 9.17 -11.41 -5.07
N GLU A 94 9.24 -12.55 -5.76
CA GLU A 94 8.78 -13.82 -5.20
C GLU A 94 9.63 -14.24 -4.00
N ASP A 95 8.96 -14.78 -2.97
CA ASP A 95 9.58 -15.25 -1.72
C ASP A 95 10.48 -14.22 -1.00
N CYS A 96 10.25 -12.93 -1.26
CA CYS A 96 10.94 -11.83 -0.59
C CYS A 96 10.00 -11.09 0.37
N ASP A 97 10.50 -10.74 1.55
CA ASP A 97 9.78 -9.97 2.57
C ASP A 97 9.93 -8.45 2.40
N THR A 98 10.59 -8.01 1.33
CA THR A 98 10.86 -6.59 1.07
C THR A 98 9.97 -6.07 -0.05
N VAL A 99 9.34 -4.91 0.20
CA VAL A 99 8.66 -4.12 -0.83
C VAL A 99 9.53 -2.92 -1.19
N THR A 100 9.82 -2.78 -2.48
CA THR A 100 10.54 -1.62 -3.03
C THR A 100 9.53 -0.57 -3.46
N ILE A 101 9.72 0.66 -2.99
CA ILE A 101 8.91 1.82 -3.36
C ILE A 101 9.77 2.77 -4.18
N THR A 102 9.34 3.09 -5.40
CA THR A 102 10.05 3.99 -6.31
C THR A 102 9.18 5.20 -6.64
N SER A 103 9.73 6.39 -6.47
CA SER A 103 9.12 7.66 -6.89
C SER A 103 9.80 8.13 -8.18
N ALA A 104 9.03 8.52 -9.19
CA ALA A 104 9.55 9.15 -10.40
C ALA A 104 8.69 10.37 -10.77
N GLY A 105 9.32 11.54 -10.82
CA GLY A 105 8.68 12.80 -11.22
C GLY A 105 8.97 13.20 -12.66
#